data_AF-A0A7K0VIT6-F1
#
_entry.id   AF-A0A7K0VIT6-F1
#
_cell.length_a   1.000
_cell.length_b   1.000
_cell.length_c   1.000
_cell.angle_alpha   90.00
_cell.angle_beta   90.00
_cell.angle_gamma   90.00
#
_symmetry.space_group_name_H-M   'P 1'
#
loop_
_entity.id
_entity.type
_entity.pdbx_description
1 polymer ?
#
loop_
_entity_poly.entity_id
_entity_poly.type
_entity_poly.pdbx_seq_one_letter_code
_entity_poly.pdbx_strand_id
1 'polypeptide(L)'
;HTAGDVIAYVPDAKTVYTGDILFIGGTPIVWAGPLTNWINACDLMLGMDIETVVPGHGPLTDKSGIARVRDYLSFVQTEATDRFHAGMDAWDAARDISLNGFEGWGEFGRISVNVDTVYRSLNPNHETPSIVEQFKRMAAFEAHP
;
A
#
# COMPACT_ATOMS: atom_id res chain seq x y z
N HIS A 1 -3.72 5.45 -6.77
CA HIS A 1 -3.50 6.85 -6.36
C HIS A 1 -2.34 7.49 -7.10
N THR A 2 -2.42 8.80 -7.31
CA THR A 2 -1.75 9.54 -8.39
C THR A 2 -0.67 10.47 -7.87
N ALA A 3 -0.02 11.25 -8.75
CA ALA A 3 0.93 12.27 -8.33
C ALA A 3 0.28 13.46 -7.57
N GLY A 4 -1.06 13.55 -7.53
CA GLY A 4 -1.79 14.71 -6.99
C GLY A 4 -2.85 14.35 -5.96
N ASP A 5 -2.60 13.36 -5.09
CA ASP A 5 -3.56 12.97 -4.08
C ASP A 5 -3.78 14.09 -3.03
N VAL A 6 -5.03 14.24 -2.59
CA VAL A 6 -5.45 15.30 -1.65
C VAL A 6 -6.24 14.66 -0.51
N ILE A 7 -5.90 15.07 0.72
CA ILE A 7 -6.71 14.79 1.92
C ILE A 7 -7.51 16.04 2.31
N ALA A 8 -8.75 15.85 2.76
CA ALA A 8 -9.60 16.94 3.23
C ALA A 8 -9.95 16.74 4.70
N TYR A 9 -9.59 17.69 5.55
CA TYR A 9 -9.87 17.66 6.99
C TYR A 9 -10.92 18.71 7.36
N VAL A 10 -11.93 18.29 8.12
CA VAL A 10 -13.03 19.13 8.63
C VAL A 10 -12.84 19.27 10.15
N PRO A 11 -12.26 20.39 10.63
CA PRO A 11 -11.85 20.51 12.04
C PRO A 11 -12.99 20.39 13.04
N ASP A 12 -14.12 21.05 12.80
CA ASP A 12 -15.26 21.05 13.74
C ASP A 12 -15.88 19.67 13.90
N ALA A 13 -15.72 18.79 12.91
CA ALA A 13 -16.17 17.41 12.93
C ALA A 13 -15.04 16.41 13.23
N LYS A 14 -13.80 16.89 13.41
CA LYS A 14 -12.59 16.06 13.57
C LYS A 14 -12.52 14.90 12.58
N THR A 15 -12.91 15.16 11.34
CA THR A 15 -13.10 14.14 10.31
C THR A 15 -12.14 14.37 9.15
N VAL A 16 -11.43 13.33 8.71
CA VAL A 16 -10.61 13.37 7.50
C VAL A 16 -11.19 12.48 6.40
N TYR A 17 -11.18 12.97 5.18
CA TYR A 17 -11.45 12.22 3.96
C TYR A 17 -10.14 11.98 3.25
N THR A 18 -9.78 10.72 3.03
CA THR A 18 -8.41 10.36 2.61
C THR A 18 -8.27 10.09 1.12
N GLY A 19 -9.39 10.00 0.39
CA GLY A 19 -9.41 9.32 -0.90
C GLY A 19 -8.86 7.89 -0.78
N ASP A 20 -8.42 7.32 -1.89
CA ASP A 20 -7.81 5.99 -1.98
C ASP A 20 -6.43 5.87 -1.27
N ILE A 21 -6.04 6.76 -0.35
CA ILE A 21 -4.80 6.59 0.43
C ILE A 21 -5.01 5.46 1.44
N LEU A 22 -6.26 5.29 1.88
CA LEU A 22 -6.66 4.22 2.79
C LEU A 22 -7.62 3.22 2.14
N PHE A 23 -7.25 1.96 2.29
CA PHE A 23 -8.06 0.79 2.00
C PHE A 23 -8.25 0.04 3.32
N ILE A 24 -9.49 -0.04 3.81
CA ILE A 24 -9.81 -0.71 5.08
C ILE A 24 -10.38 -2.09 4.80
N GLY A 25 -9.72 -3.12 5.34
CA GLY A 25 -10.09 -4.54 5.17
C GLY A 25 -9.43 -5.24 3.99
N GLY A 26 -8.58 -4.55 3.22
CA GLY A 26 -7.85 -5.10 2.09
C GLY A 26 -6.53 -4.39 1.88
N THR A 27 -5.62 -5.01 1.13
CA THR A 27 -4.32 -4.40 0.86
C THR A 27 -4.44 -3.22 -0.12
N PRO A 28 -3.80 -2.07 0.13
CA PRO A 28 -3.76 -0.96 -0.82
C PRO A 28 -2.96 -1.34 -2.07
N ILE A 29 -3.25 -0.67 -3.20
CA ILE A 29 -2.50 -0.82 -4.45
C ILE A 29 -1.83 0.50 -4.87
N VAL A 30 -0.50 0.53 -4.76
CA VAL A 30 0.30 1.74 -5.00
C VAL A 30 0.85 1.73 -6.41
N TRP A 31 0.06 2.19 -7.40
CA TRP A 31 0.49 2.20 -8.80
C TRP A 31 1.59 3.21 -9.12
N ALA A 32 1.44 4.46 -8.67
CA ALA A 32 2.39 5.53 -9.00
C ALA A 32 3.66 5.45 -8.14
N GLY A 33 3.47 5.30 -6.83
CA GLY A 33 4.56 5.30 -5.85
C GLY A 33 5.26 6.65 -5.71
N PRO A 34 6.36 6.70 -4.94
CA PRO A 34 6.86 5.61 -4.09
C PRO A 34 5.92 5.32 -2.90
N LEU A 35 6.06 4.14 -2.29
CA LEU A 35 5.28 3.76 -1.09
C LEU A 35 5.55 4.73 0.08
N THR A 36 6.76 5.27 0.17
CA THR A 36 7.14 6.25 1.20
C THR A 36 6.26 7.49 1.22
N ASN A 37 5.72 7.94 0.08
CA ASN A 37 4.78 9.06 0.05
C ASN A 37 3.47 8.74 0.77
N TRP A 38 2.98 7.51 0.64
CA TRP A 38 1.75 7.07 1.31
C TRP A 38 1.98 6.86 2.81
N ILE A 39 3.15 6.33 3.18
CA ILE A 39 3.57 6.22 4.59
C ILE A 39 3.60 7.62 5.23
N ASN A 40 4.23 8.59 4.58
CA ASN A 40 4.28 9.98 5.06
C ASN A 40 2.88 10.62 5.14
N ALA A 41 1.98 10.32 4.20
CA ALA A 41 0.59 10.79 4.27
C ALA A 41 -0.15 10.20 5.48
N CYS A 42 0.09 8.92 5.79
CA CYS A 42 -0.46 8.30 6.99
C CYS A 42 0.10 8.93 8.27
N ASP A 43 1.42 9.16 8.33
CA ASP A 43 2.07 9.82 9.47
C ASP A 43 1.54 11.24 9.69
N LEU A 44 1.34 12.01 8.61
CA LEU A 44 0.71 13.32 8.65
C LEU A 44 -0.67 13.25 9.32
N MET A 45 -1.54 12.34 8.86
CA MET A 45 -2.88 12.18 9.41
C MET A 45 -2.87 11.72 10.88
N LEU A 46 -1.96 10.82 11.26
CA LEU A 46 -1.83 10.38 12.65
C LEU A 46 -1.49 11.53 13.61
N GLY A 47 -0.79 12.56 13.13
CA GLY A 47 -0.49 13.79 13.88
C GLY A 47 -1.63 14.80 14.00
N MET A 48 -2.75 14.63 13.31
CA MET A 48 -3.89 15.57 13.32
C MET A 48 -4.91 15.24 14.43
N ASP A 49 -5.76 16.18 14.82
CA ASP A 49 -6.86 15.97 15.79
C ASP A 49 -8.08 15.29 15.11
N ILE A 50 -7.91 14.02 14.75
CA ILE A 50 -8.93 13.24 14.03
C ILE A 50 -9.58 12.21 14.96
N GLU A 51 -10.91 12.15 14.91
CA GLU A 51 -11.73 11.11 15.54
C GLU A 51 -12.36 10.18 14.50
N THR A 52 -12.73 10.69 13.32
CA THR A 52 -13.36 9.89 12.25
C THR A 52 -12.54 9.96 10.95
N VAL A 53 -12.36 8.81 10.31
CA VAL A 53 -11.66 8.67 9.03
C VAL A 53 -12.61 8.08 8.00
N VAL A 54 -12.78 8.79 6.89
CA VAL A 54 -13.53 8.34 5.72
C VAL A 54 -12.50 7.86 4.67
N PRO A 55 -12.29 6.54 4.53
CA PRO A 55 -11.34 6.00 3.55
C PRO A 55 -11.93 6.07 2.13
N GLY A 56 -11.08 5.91 1.12
CA GLY A 56 -11.53 5.70 -0.26
C GLY A 56 -12.21 4.34 -0.43
N HIS A 57 -11.73 3.33 0.30
CA HIS A 57 -12.27 1.97 0.27
C HIS A 57 -12.45 1.38 1.68
N GLY A 58 -13.55 0.65 1.86
CA GLY A 58 -13.89 -0.03 3.11
C GLY A 58 -14.76 0.80 4.06
N PRO A 59 -15.03 0.31 5.27
CA PRO A 59 -15.86 0.99 6.25
C PRO A 59 -15.16 2.23 6.85
N LEU A 60 -15.95 3.12 7.46
CA LEU A 60 -15.42 4.18 8.32
C LEU A 60 -14.49 3.60 9.39
N THR A 61 -13.46 4.37 9.73
CA THR A 61 -12.46 3.97 10.72
C THR A 61 -12.01 5.18 11.54
N ASP A 62 -10.93 5.01 12.30
CA ASP A 62 -10.27 6.03 13.09
C ASP A 62 -8.74 5.96 12.84
N LYS A 63 -7.95 6.56 13.74
CA LYS A 63 -6.49 6.51 13.68
C LYS A 63 -5.90 5.10 13.66
N SER A 64 -6.58 4.10 14.20
CA SER A 64 -6.12 2.70 14.14
C SER A 64 -6.13 2.16 12.71
N GLY A 65 -7.11 2.54 11.89
CA GLY A 65 -7.15 2.18 10.48
C GLY A 65 -6.00 2.80 9.70
N ILE A 66 -5.69 4.08 9.96
CA ILE A 66 -4.52 4.76 9.37
C ILE A 66 -3.23 4.05 9.77
N ALA A 67 -3.06 3.75 11.07
CA ALA A 67 -1.86 3.08 11.57
C ALA A 67 -1.67 1.72 10.92
N ARG A 68 -2.73 0.90 10.81
CA ARG A 68 -2.64 -0.41 10.16
C ARG A 68 -2.23 -0.35 8.68
N VAL A 69 -2.75 0.62 7.93
CA VAL A 69 -2.34 0.81 6.52
C VAL A 69 -0.89 1.28 6.43
N ARG A 70 -0.47 2.22 7.29
CA ARG A 70 0.93 2.65 7.40
C ARG A 70 1.86 1.46 7.68
N ASP A 71 1.51 0.63 8.65
CA ASP A 71 2.32 -0.52 9.06
C ASP A 71 2.44 -1.55 7.93
N TYR A 72 1.35 -1.80 7.18
CA TYR A 72 1.39 -2.66 5.99
C TYR A 72 2.34 -2.11 4.92
N LEU A 73 2.23 -0.81 4.60
CA LEU A 73 3.08 -0.19 3.60
C LEU A 73 4.56 -0.18 4.02
N SER A 74 4.85 0.08 5.30
CA SER A 74 6.19 -0.01 5.87
C SER A 74 6.73 -1.44 5.82
N PHE A 75 5.90 -2.44 6.14
CA PHE A 75 6.26 -3.85 6.02
C PHE A 75 6.66 -4.22 4.59
N VAL A 76 5.82 -3.91 3.60
CA VAL A 76 6.13 -4.18 2.18
C VAL A 76 7.38 -3.43 1.72
N GLN A 77 7.54 -2.16 2.13
CA GLN A 77 8.73 -1.37 1.82
C GLN A 77 10.00 -2.04 2.33
N THR A 78 10.03 -2.49 3.58
CA THR A 78 11.19 -3.16 4.19
C THR A 78 11.46 -4.50 3.49
N GLU A 79 10.48 -5.39 3.43
CA GLU A 79 10.67 -6.74 2.90
C GLU A 79 11.08 -6.75 1.43
N ALA A 80 10.50 -5.86 0.61
CA ALA A 80 10.86 -5.73 -0.80
C ALA A 80 12.27 -5.15 -0.98
N THR A 81 12.67 -4.19 -0.13
CA THR A 81 14.01 -3.60 -0.17
C THR A 81 15.09 -4.64 0.16
N ASP A 82 14.85 -5.47 1.17
CA ASP A 82 15.78 -6.53 1.56
C ASP A 82 15.98 -7.54 0.43
N ARG A 83 14.90 -7.97 -0.24
CA ARG A 83 14.94 -8.89 -1.38
C ARG A 83 15.59 -8.29 -2.61
N PHE A 84 15.35 -7.00 -2.86
CA PHE A 84 16.05 -6.25 -3.91
C PHE A 84 17.56 -6.29 -3.68
N HIS A 85 18.02 -6.01 -2.45
CA HIS A 85 19.44 -6.05 -2.10
C HIS A 85 20.04 -7.47 -2.11
N ALA A 86 19.20 -8.50 -1.92
CA ALA A 86 19.59 -9.89 -2.11
C ALA A 86 19.66 -10.32 -3.59
N GLY A 87 19.31 -9.44 -4.53
CA GLY A 87 19.36 -9.72 -5.97
C GLY A 87 18.17 -10.53 -6.51
N MET A 88 17.10 -10.66 -5.72
CA MET A 88 15.87 -11.35 -6.14
C MET A 88 15.07 -10.45 -7.08
N ASP A 89 14.45 -11.00 -8.13
CA ASP A 89 13.56 -10.21 -8.98
C ASP A 89 12.24 -9.87 -8.28
N ALA A 90 11.55 -8.82 -8.74
CA ALA A 90 10.34 -8.30 -8.09
C ALA A 90 9.20 -9.32 -8.01
N TRP A 91 9.08 -10.22 -9.00
CA TRP A 91 8.01 -11.21 -9.02
C TRP A 91 8.27 -12.31 -8.01
N ASP A 92 9.51 -12.79 -7.97
CA ASP A 92 9.95 -13.78 -6.98
C ASP A 92 9.90 -13.21 -5.56
N ALA A 93 10.30 -11.95 -5.38
CA ALA A 93 10.20 -11.25 -4.11
C ALA A 93 8.76 -11.15 -3.62
N ALA A 94 7.80 -10.78 -4.49
CA ALA A 94 6.40 -10.74 -4.10
C ALA A 94 5.87 -12.09 -3.61
N ARG A 95 6.33 -13.20 -4.20
CA ARG A 95 5.90 -14.57 -3.80
C ARG A 95 6.60 -15.07 -2.54
N ASP A 96 7.80 -14.57 -2.27
CA ASP A 96 8.58 -14.94 -1.08
C ASP A 96 8.11 -14.23 0.20
N ILE A 97 7.52 -13.03 0.08
CA ILE A 97 7.07 -12.26 1.25
C ILE A 97 5.91 -12.95 1.96
N SER A 98 6.14 -13.34 3.22
CA SER A 98 5.10 -13.87 4.12
C SER A 98 4.15 -12.76 4.60
N LEU A 99 2.88 -13.07 4.83
CA LEU A 99 1.86 -12.09 5.23
C LEU A 99 2.06 -11.47 6.64
N ASN A 100 2.80 -12.12 7.54
CA ASN A 100 3.23 -11.67 8.87
C ASN A 100 2.31 -10.64 9.58
N GLY A 101 1.09 -11.04 9.95
CA GLY A 101 0.11 -10.20 10.64
C GLY A 101 -0.94 -9.52 9.74
N PHE A 102 -0.84 -9.72 8.42
CA PHE A 102 -1.82 -9.27 7.42
C PHE A 102 -2.57 -10.42 6.74
N GLU A 103 -2.51 -11.64 7.28
CA GLU A 103 -3.10 -12.86 6.69
C GLU A 103 -4.61 -12.74 6.45
N GLY A 104 -5.31 -11.95 7.28
CA GLY A 104 -6.75 -11.73 7.17
C GLY A 104 -7.15 -10.60 6.22
N TRP A 105 -6.21 -9.95 5.53
CA TRP A 105 -6.52 -8.85 4.60
C TRP A 105 -6.89 -9.38 3.22
N GLY A 106 -7.96 -8.84 2.64
CA GLY A 106 -8.37 -9.19 1.29
C GLY A 106 -7.41 -8.64 0.21
N GLU A 107 -7.56 -9.18 -1.00
CA GLU A 107 -6.93 -8.67 -2.22
C GLU A 107 -5.40 -8.70 -2.14
N PHE A 108 -4.83 -9.71 -1.48
CA PHE A 108 -3.40 -9.83 -1.22
C PHE A 108 -2.56 -9.77 -2.49
N GLY A 109 -3.08 -10.22 -3.64
CA GLY A 109 -2.36 -10.21 -4.91
C GLY A 109 -1.81 -8.84 -5.29
N ARG A 110 -2.37 -7.75 -4.78
CA ARG A 110 -1.84 -6.37 -4.95
C ARG A 110 -0.41 -6.20 -4.43
N ILE A 111 0.08 -7.10 -3.58
CA ILE A 111 1.49 -7.13 -3.16
C ILE A 111 2.43 -7.17 -4.36
N SER A 112 2.07 -7.84 -5.47
CA SER A 112 2.91 -7.88 -6.67
C SER A 112 3.20 -6.50 -7.24
N VAL A 113 2.19 -5.61 -7.21
CA VAL A 113 2.30 -4.23 -7.70
C VAL A 113 3.06 -3.36 -6.70
N ASN A 114 2.81 -3.55 -5.40
CA ASN A 114 3.48 -2.78 -4.36
C ASN A 114 4.98 -3.08 -4.32
N VAL A 115 5.38 -4.36 -4.43
CA VAL A 115 6.78 -4.79 -4.52
C VAL A 115 7.45 -4.24 -5.77
N ASP A 116 6.80 -4.36 -6.94
CA ASP A 116 7.32 -3.77 -8.18
C ASP A 116 7.54 -2.25 -8.07
N THR A 117 6.65 -1.57 -7.35
CA THR A 117 6.75 -0.13 -7.11
C THR A 117 7.91 0.23 -6.19
N VAL A 118 8.23 -0.61 -5.19
CA VAL A 118 9.46 -0.46 -4.41
C VAL A 118 10.69 -0.64 -5.31
N TYR A 119 10.72 -1.68 -6.13
CA TYR A 119 11.84 -1.96 -7.05
C TYR A 119 12.07 -0.80 -8.03
N ARG A 120 11.01 -0.25 -8.61
CA ARG A 120 11.07 0.95 -9.47
C ARG A 120 11.63 2.17 -8.74
N SER A 121 11.38 2.29 -7.44
CA SER A 121 11.89 3.40 -6.61
C SER A 121 13.37 3.23 -6.25
N LEU A 122 13.88 1.99 -6.19
CA LEU A 122 15.27 1.68 -5.85
C LEU A 122 16.19 1.63 -7.09
N ASN A 123 15.66 1.29 -8.26
CA ASN A 123 16.42 1.20 -9.50
C ASN A 123 15.72 1.96 -10.65
N PRO A 124 16.30 3.08 -11.13
CA PRO A 124 15.71 3.86 -12.23
C PRO A 124 15.69 3.11 -13.57
N ASN A 125 16.46 2.02 -13.71
CA ASN A 125 16.47 1.15 -14.88
C ASN A 125 15.56 -0.08 -14.71
N HIS A 126 14.78 -0.17 -13.62
CA HIS A 126 13.83 -1.27 -13.44
C HIS A 126 12.69 -1.17 -14.46
N GLU A 127 12.47 -2.23 -15.23
CA GLU A 127 11.38 -2.31 -16.19
C GLU A 127 10.13 -2.90 -15.52
N THR A 128 9.18 -2.03 -15.19
CA THR A 128 7.87 -2.44 -14.68
C THR A 128 7.11 -3.25 -15.76
N PRO A 129 6.53 -4.41 -15.43
CA PRO A 129 5.67 -5.16 -16.33
C PRO A 129 4.49 -4.33 -16.85
N SER A 130 3.97 -4.69 -18.03
CA SER A 130 2.74 -4.08 -18.54
C SER A 130 1.58 -4.20 -17.55
N ILE A 131 0.62 -3.28 -17.61
CA ILE A 131 -0.55 -3.30 -16.71
C ILE A 131 -1.33 -4.63 -16.80
N VAL A 132 -1.42 -5.21 -18.00
CA VAL A 132 -2.06 -6.52 -18.22
C VAL A 132 -1.31 -7.63 -17.48
N GLU A 133 0.02 -7.60 -17.52
CA GLU A 133 0.85 -8.57 -16.81
C GLU A 133 0.75 -8.40 -15.29
N GLN A 134 0.71 -7.16 -14.80
CA GLN A 134 0.46 -6.88 -13.38
C GLN A 134 -0.89 -7.46 -12.92
N PHE A 135 -1.96 -7.31 -13.71
CA PHE A 135 -3.25 -7.95 -13.41
C PHE A 135 -3.19 -9.48 -13.38
N LYS A 136 -2.46 -10.11 -14.30
CA LYS A 136 -2.26 -11.58 -14.28
C LYS A 136 -1.53 -12.03 -13.03
N ARG A 137 -0.49 -11.30 -12.62
CA ARG A 137 0.29 -11.57 -11.41
C ARG A 137 -0.55 -11.46 -10.14
N MET A 138 -1.37 -10.42 -10.01
CA MET A 138 -2.33 -10.31 -8.91
C MET A 138 -3.29 -11.50 -8.89
N ALA A 139 -3.86 -11.87 -10.04
CA ALA A 139 -4.78 -13.00 -10.15
C ALA A 139 -4.13 -14.35 -9.77
N ALA A 140 -2.82 -14.51 -10.02
CA ALA A 140 -2.11 -15.74 -9.65
C ALA A 140 -2.05 -15.96 -8.13
N PHE A 141 -1.93 -14.88 -7.34
CA PHE A 141 -2.03 -14.94 -5.89
C PHE A 141 -3.44 -15.29 -5.41
N GLU A 142 -4.47 -14.66 -5.99
CA GLU A 142 -5.86 -14.89 -5.56
C GLU A 142 -6.36 -16.29 -5.93
N ALA A 143 -5.76 -16.94 -6.93
CA ALA A 143 -6.11 -18.31 -7.32
C ALA A 143 -5.62 -19.38 -6.32
N HIS A 144 -4.68 -19.04 -5.43
CA HIS A 144 -4.07 -19.97 -4.47
C HIS A 144 -3.90 -19.29 -3.09
N PRO A 145 -5.02 -19.06 -2.36
CA PRO A 145 -5.00 -18.42 -1.04
C PRO A 145 -4.32 -19.28 0.03
#